data_AF-A0A925JQZ7-F1
#
_entry.id   AF-A0A925JQZ7-F1
#
_cell.length_a   1.000
_cell.length_b   1.000
_cell.length_c   1.000
_cell.angle_alpha   90.00
_cell.angle_beta   90.00
_cell.angle_gamma   90.00
#
_symmetry.space_group_name_H-M   'P 1'
#
loop_
_entity.id
_entity.type
_entity.pdbx_description
1 polymer ?
#
loop_
_entity_poly.entity_id
_entity_poly.type
_entity_poly.pdbx_seq_one_letter_code
_entity_poly.pdbx_strand_id
1 'polypeptide(L)'
;MKNMTDAQKTAYVQQRMNQTYGDHRPGHLPSNAQLDFARQMQDPEFKRAFQKMTPEAQAAYVLKLQPASQPTPASTGKPNVQNDPRMQAATAEITAKMMNDPKFRAEFSKKSEAEREAYFRQVARQHGITDAEMNGQGPSTAAADQKNADRDRLVNTVDKGAEMSSTAVNPFVEGKAPRPTYADSVDFRHRRVGEWQETEIKKLPIVERNEAGSFPDPAKVREIERQATAQHLKLVAADLKYYAADWQQKKRELKQLVAPFNEALAKARFGEGFTEGAEGEFVKALAGYQSTMFQHVASLNNRSQNAHEYAARWYVNKLTLEKEHAASSQRNPSDASAPTRKNGLKSVIDRAKKL
;
A
#
# COMPACT_ATOMS: atom_id res chain seq x y z
N MET A 1 -11.52 0.56 37.00
CA MET A 1 -10.64 1.61 37.57
C MET A 1 -10.62 1.67 39.10
N LYS A 2 -11.61 1.12 39.83
CA LYS A 2 -11.67 1.24 41.30
C LYS A 2 -10.49 0.57 42.06
N ASN A 3 -9.80 -0.38 41.44
CA ASN A 3 -8.66 -1.09 42.06
C ASN A 3 -7.29 -0.70 41.45
N MET A 4 -7.20 0.44 40.78
CA MET A 4 -5.95 0.94 40.22
C MET A 4 -5.35 1.99 41.15
N THR A 5 -4.03 1.94 41.34
CA THR A 5 -3.28 3.02 41.99
C THR A 5 -3.33 4.28 41.12
N ASP A 6 -3.12 5.46 41.70
CA ASP A 6 -3.21 6.71 40.94
C ASP A 6 -2.14 6.81 39.84
N ALA A 7 -0.95 6.23 40.04
CA ALA A 7 0.05 6.06 38.98
C ALA A 7 -0.45 5.17 37.82
N GLN A 8 -1.19 4.09 38.12
CA GLN A 8 -1.79 3.23 37.10
C GLN A 8 -2.96 3.91 36.38
N LYS A 9 -3.74 4.75 37.07
CA LYS A 9 -4.78 5.56 36.45
C LYS A 9 -4.17 6.60 35.52
N THR A 10 -3.10 7.29 35.94
CA THR A 10 -2.39 8.27 35.11
C THR A 10 -1.77 7.60 33.89
N ALA A 11 -1.07 6.46 34.05
CA ALA A 11 -0.52 5.70 32.93
C ALA A 11 -1.62 5.18 31.98
N TYR A 12 -2.75 4.71 32.52
CA TYR A 12 -3.89 4.27 31.72
C TYR A 12 -4.55 5.43 30.98
N VAL A 13 -4.73 6.59 31.62
CA VAL A 13 -5.28 7.80 31.00
C VAL A 13 -4.30 8.33 29.94
N GLN A 14 -2.99 8.29 30.17
CA GLN A 14 -1.98 8.74 29.21
C GLN A 14 -1.86 7.78 28.02
N GLN A 15 -1.97 6.47 28.24
CA GLN A 15 -2.10 5.46 27.19
C GLN A 15 -3.39 5.65 26.39
N ARG A 16 -4.52 5.92 27.05
CA ARG A 16 -5.80 6.15 26.39
C ARG A 16 -5.82 7.50 25.66
N MET A 17 -5.19 8.54 26.19
CA MET A 17 -5.03 9.82 25.51
C MET A 17 -4.11 9.71 24.30
N ASN A 18 -3.05 8.92 24.35
CA ASN A 18 -2.24 8.61 23.16
C ASN A 18 -3.00 7.75 22.13
N GLN A 19 -3.97 6.93 22.57
CA GLN A 19 -4.83 6.16 21.66
C GLN A 19 -6.03 6.94 21.13
N THR A 20 -6.51 7.97 21.82
CA THR A 20 -7.70 8.75 21.43
C THR A 20 -7.35 10.11 20.82
N TYR A 21 -6.22 10.71 21.21
CA TYR A 21 -5.75 12.05 20.81
C TYR A 21 -4.29 12.07 20.33
N GLY A 22 -3.57 10.93 20.37
CA GLY A 22 -2.28 10.83 19.71
C GLY A 22 -2.51 10.85 18.19
N ASP A 23 -1.95 11.87 17.54
CA ASP A 23 -1.98 12.14 16.10
C ASP A 23 -2.06 10.82 15.30
N HIS A 24 -3.26 10.45 14.86
CA HIS A 24 -3.51 9.25 14.04
C HIS A 24 -3.00 9.50 12.63
N ARG A 25 -1.69 9.61 12.48
CA ARG A 25 -1.03 9.44 11.20
C ARG A 25 -1.01 7.94 10.91
N PRO A 26 -1.64 7.46 9.82
CA PRO A 26 -1.55 6.07 9.42
C PRO A 26 -0.07 5.72 9.19
N GLY A 27 0.50 4.84 10.01
CA GLY A 27 1.88 4.35 9.85
C GLY A 27 2.80 4.43 11.08
N HIS A 28 2.39 5.04 12.20
CA HIS A 28 3.16 4.95 13.43
C HIS A 28 2.82 3.69 14.23
N LEU A 29 3.61 2.62 14.01
CA LEU A 29 3.65 1.48 14.91
C LEU A 29 4.25 1.93 16.26
N PRO A 30 3.73 1.46 17.41
CA PRO A 30 4.38 1.70 18.70
C PRO A 30 5.84 1.24 18.62
N SER A 31 6.77 2.07 19.10
CA SER A 31 8.19 1.70 19.10
C SER A 31 8.39 0.32 19.75
N ASN A 32 9.31 -0.49 19.22
CA ASN A 32 9.55 -1.85 19.74
C ASN A 32 9.77 -1.86 21.26
N ALA A 33 10.38 -0.80 21.83
CA ALA A 33 10.56 -0.64 23.27
C ALA A 33 9.25 -0.53 24.08
N GLN A 34 8.21 0.10 23.53
CA GLN A 34 6.89 0.19 24.18
C GLN A 34 6.13 -1.13 24.08
N LEU A 35 6.26 -1.85 22.96
CA LEU A 35 5.73 -3.20 22.81
C LEU A 35 6.41 -4.19 23.74
N ASP A 36 7.74 -4.10 23.89
CA ASP A 36 8.52 -4.95 24.77
C ASP A 36 8.21 -4.68 26.24
N PHE A 37 8.02 -3.41 26.63
CA PHE A 37 7.54 -3.10 27.98
C PHE A 37 6.12 -3.63 28.23
N ALA A 38 5.21 -3.49 27.26
CA ALA A 38 3.86 -4.03 27.39
C ALA A 38 3.87 -5.57 27.52
N ARG A 39 4.78 -6.25 26.82
CA ARG A 39 5.03 -7.69 26.96
C ARG A 39 5.62 -8.04 28.32
N GLN A 40 6.62 -7.30 28.80
CA GLN A 40 7.20 -7.49 30.13
C GLN A 40 6.16 -7.27 31.24
N MET A 41 5.23 -6.33 31.08
CA MET A 41 4.15 -6.09 32.04
C MET A 41 3.09 -7.21 32.08
N GLN A 42 3.08 -8.11 31.08
CA GLN A 42 2.29 -9.34 31.11
C GLN A 42 2.97 -10.46 31.90
N ASP A 43 4.28 -10.35 32.16
CA ASP A 43 5.01 -11.27 33.02
C ASP A 43 4.72 -10.98 34.51
N PRO A 44 4.15 -11.96 35.26
CA PRO A 44 3.84 -11.80 36.67
C PRO A 44 5.05 -11.48 37.56
N GLU A 45 6.24 -12.00 37.24
CA GLU A 45 7.45 -11.79 38.02
C GLU A 45 8.00 -10.38 37.82
N PHE A 46 8.07 -9.95 36.56
CA PHE A 46 8.46 -8.60 36.21
C PHE A 46 7.52 -7.57 36.85
N LYS A 47 6.19 -7.79 36.77
CA LYS A 47 5.20 -6.90 37.38
C LYS A 47 5.39 -6.76 38.89
N ARG A 48 5.69 -7.86 39.60
CA ARG A 48 5.98 -7.84 41.04
C ARG A 48 7.29 -7.11 41.34
N ALA A 49 8.33 -7.34 40.56
CA ALA A 49 9.61 -6.66 40.71
C ALA A 49 9.47 -5.15 40.49
N PHE A 50 8.79 -4.75 39.41
CA PHE A 50 8.50 -3.37 39.08
C PHE A 50 7.67 -2.68 40.17
N GLN A 51 6.65 -3.35 40.73
CA GLN A 51 5.84 -2.81 41.83
C GLN A 51 6.60 -2.65 43.16
N LYS A 52 7.66 -3.43 43.39
CA LYS A 52 8.53 -3.31 44.58
C LYS A 52 9.59 -2.22 44.44
N MET A 53 9.83 -1.72 43.24
CA MET A 53 10.73 -0.58 43.02
C MET A 53 10.16 0.68 43.67
N THR A 54 11.05 1.57 44.14
CA THR A 54 10.62 2.89 44.61
C THR A 54 10.04 3.68 43.44
N PRO A 55 9.19 4.70 43.70
CA PRO A 55 8.66 5.57 42.65
C PRO A 55 9.76 6.18 41.77
N GLU A 56 10.92 6.53 42.33
CA GLU A 56 12.05 7.05 41.55
C GLU A 56 12.65 5.99 40.61
N ALA A 57 12.79 4.75 41.06
CA ALA A 57 13.31 3.65 40.24
C ALA A 57 12.34 3.24 39.13
N GLN A 58 11.02 3.28 39.40
CA GLN A 58 9.99 3.07 38.38
C GLN A 58 10.05 4.17 37.31
N ALA A 59 10.17 5.43 37.72
CA ALA A 59 10.29 6.56 36.79
C ALA A 59 11.57 6.46 35.95
N ALA A 60 12.71 6.11 36.56
CA ALA A 60 13.97 5.91 35.84
C ALA A 60 13.91 4.74 34.85
N TYR A 61 13.18 3.67 35.19
CA TYR A 61 12.98 2.53 34.29
C TYR A 61 12.12 2.90 33.08
N VAL A 62 11.01 3.62 33.30
CA VAL A 62 10.16 4.13 32.21
C VAL A 62 10.90 5.15 31.34
N LEU A 63 11.75 5.99 31.94
CA LEU A 63 12.59 6.95 31.23
C LEU A 63 13.66 6.26 30.36
N LYS A 64 14.23 5.13 30.81
CA LYS A 64 15.13 4.29 30.00
C LYS A 64 14.44 3.62 28.82
N LEU A 65 13.12 3.41 28.91
CA LEU A 65 12.30 2.83 27.85
C LEU A 65 11.75 3.87 26.88
N GLN A 66 11.78 5.15 27.22
CA GLN A 66 11.69 6.17 26.19
C GLN A 66 12.89 5.95 25.29
N PRO A 67 12.71 5.60 24.00
CA PRO A 67 13.82 5.59 23.08
C PRO A 67 14.49 6.97 23.22
N ALA A 68 15.82 7.00 23.40
CA ALA A 68 16.59 8.23 23.28
C ALA A 68 16.06 8.91 22.04
N SER A 69 15.33 10.03 22.20
CA SER A 69 14.30 10.49 21.28
C SER A 69 14.79 10.25 19.86
N GLN A 70 14.33 9.15 19.22
CA GLN A 70 14.55 9.03 17.79
C GLN A 70 13.97 10.32 17.24
N PRO A 71 14.72 11.10 16.44
CA PRO A 71 14.27 12.40 16.01
C PRO A 71 12.88 12.21 15.42
N THR A 72 11.86 12.58 16.19
CA THR A 72 10.52 12.72 15.67
C THR A 72 10.71 13.70 14.51
N PRO A 73 10.08 13.48 13.35
CA PRO A 73 10.08 14.50 12.31
C PRO A 73 9.58 15.77 13.01
N ALA A 74 10.53 16.67 13.24
CA ALA A 74 10.39 17.76 14.18
C ALA A 74 9.14 18.54 13.82
N SER A 75 8.40 18.90 14.87
CA SER A 75 7.44 20.00 14.84
C SER A 75 8.02 21.12 13.97
N THR A 76 7.24 21.49 12.96
CA THR A 76 7.53 22.54 11.99
C THR A 76 8.05 23.81 12.67
N GLY A 77 9.26 24.24 12.29
CA GLY A 77 9.54 25.66 12.12
C GLY A 77 10.60 26.33 13.00
N LYS A 78 11.32 25.67 13.90
CA LYS A 78 12.44 26.32 14.62
C LYS A 78 13.65 25.38 14.76
N PRO A 79 14.89 25.89 14.66
CA PRO A 79 16.08 25.11 14.99
C PRO A 79 15.89 24.54 16.40
N ASN A 80 15.76 23.22 16.50
CA ASN A 80 15.46 22.57 17.75
C ASN A 80 16.72 22.61 18.62
N VAL A 81 16.84 23.64 19.44
CA VAL A 81 17.93 23.84 20.41
C VAL A 81 18.09 22.62 21.33
N GLN A 82 17.05 21.81 21.46
CA GLN A 82 17.05 20.56 22.20
C GLN A 82 18.02 19.49 21.67
N ASN A 83 18.44 19.58 20.39
CA ASN A 83 19.43 18.68 19.80
C ASN A 83 20.85 19.28 19.75
N ASP A 84 21.06 20.49 20.26
CA ASP A 84 22.38 21.12 20.32
C ASP A 84 23.25 20.42 21.39
N PRO A 85 24.50 20.00 21.09
CA PRO A 85 25.41 19.42 22.08
C PRO A 85 25.58 20.30 23.32
N ARG A 86 25.52 21.63 23.16
CA ARG A 86 25.57 22.60 24.26
C ARG A 86 24.35 22.49 25.17
N MET A 87 23.16 22.24 24.63
CA MET A 87 21.95 22.05 25.45
C MET A 87 21.94 20.71 26.13
N GLN A 88 22.46 19.68 25.47
CA GLN A 88 22.63 18.37 26.09
C GLN A 88 23.58 18.47 27.29
N ALA A 89 24.70 19.20 27.15
CA ALA A 89 25.62 19.47 28.25
C ALA A 89 24.95 20.27 29.39
N ALA A 90 24.20 21.33 29.07
CA ALA A 90 23.45 22.11 30.05
C ALA A 90 22.40 21.27 30.81
N THR A 91 21.70 20.39 30.10
CA THR A 91 20.68 19.50 30.69
C THR A 91 21.32 18.40 31.54
N ALA A 92 22.45 17.85 31.09
CA ALA A 92 23.24 16.88 31.85
C ALA A 92 23.78 17.50 33.15
N GLU A 93 24.22 18.75 33.13
CA GLU A 93 24.67 19.46 34.33
C GLU A 93 23.55 19.63 35.35
N ILE A 94 22.37 20.09 34.92
CA ILE A 94 21.20 20.24 35.80
C ILE A 94 20.80 18.89 36.40
N THR A 95 20.80 17.84 35.58
CA THR A 95 20.49 16.47 36.01
C THR A 95 21.51 15.96 37.02
N ALA A 96 22.80 16.15 36.75
CA ALA A 96 23.88 15.78 37.66
C ALA A 96 23.77 16.50 39.00
N LYS A 97 23.46 17.81 39.01
CA LYS A 97 23.22 18.57 40.24
C LYS A 97 21.99 18.05 40.99
N MET A 98 20.89 17.76 40.30
CA MET A 98 19.72 17.15 40.93
C MET A 98 20.02 15.80 41.58
N MET A 99 20.84 14.96 40.95
CA MET A 99 21.16 13.62 41.46
C MET A 99 22.18 13.64 42.59
N ASN A 100 23.21 14.48 42.49
CA ASN A 100 24.37 14.44 43.38
C ASN A 100 24.33 15.48 44.50
N ASP A 101 23.46 16.49 44.43
CA ASP A 101 23.32 17.52 45.47
C ASP A 101 21.90 17.54 46.07
N PRO A 102 21.71 16.95 47.28
CA PRO A 102 20.44 16.94 47.97
C PRO A 102 19.92 18.34 48.34
N LYS A 103 20.81 19.30 48.62
CA LYS A 103 20.42 20.68 48.95
C LYS A 103 19.91 21.37 47.69
N PHE A 104 20.63 21.26 46.58
CA PHE A 104 20.19 21.77 45.29
C PHE A 104 18.82 21.20 44.92
N ARG A 105 18.60 19.89 45.08
CA ARG A 105 17.30 19.27 44.80
C ARG A 105 16.16 19.88 45.62
N ALA A 106 16.37 20.07 46.92
CA ALA A 106 15.38 20.65 47.83
C ALA A 106 15.09 22.12 47.54
N GLU A 107 16.10 22.89 47.13
CA GLU A 107 15.94 24.29 46.72
C GLU A 107 15.28 24.40 45.35
N PHE A 108 15.70 23.58 44.38
CA PHE A 108 15.16 23.57 43.03
C PHE A 108 13.69 23.14 43.00
N SER A 109 13.28 22.21 43.87
CA SER A 109 11.87 21.83 44.03
C SER A 109 10.99 22.92 44.64
N LYS A 110 11.58 23.88 45.36
CA LYS A 110 10.86 25.04 45.93
C LYS A 110 10.71 26.20 44.96
N LYS A 111 11.46 26.20 43.84
CA LYS A 111 11.40 27.25 42.82
C LYS A 111 10.09 27.18 42.03
N SER A 112 9.51 28.35 41.80
CA SER A 112 8.42 28.52 40.84
C SER A 112 8.83 28.11 39.42
N GLU A 113 7.86 27.93 38.52
CA GLU A 113 8.13 27.59 37.13
C GLU A 113 8.99 28.66 36.43
N ALA A 114 8.70 29.94 36.68
CA ALA A 114 9.48 31.06 36.17
C ALA A 114 10.94 31.04 36.68
N GLU A 115 11.17 30.71 37.95
CA GLU A 115 12.52 30.60 38.51
C GLU A 115 13.27 29.37 37.99
N ARG A 116 12.57 28.26 37.75
CA ARG A 116 13.15 27.06 37.13
C ARG A 116 13.54 27.35 35.68
N GLU A 117 12.69 28.02 34.92
CA GLU A 117 13.00 28.44 33.55
C GLU A 117 14.17 29.43 33.53
N ALA A 118 14.20 30.43 34.42
CA ALA A 118 15.32 31.35 34.54
C ALA A 118 16.64 30.64 34.85
N TYR A 119 16.60 29.62 35.73
CA TYR A 119 17.77 28.78 36.02
C TYR A 119 18.21 27.98 34.79
N PHE A 120 17.28 27.35 34.07
CA PHE A 120 17.58 26.66 32.82
C PHE A 120 18.25 27.60 31.79
N ARG A 121 17.69 28.81 31.60
CA ARG A 121 18.27 29.83 30.72
C ARG A 121 19.65 30.30 31.18
N GLN A 122 19.90 30.36 32.48
CA GLN A 122 21.20 30.71 33.04
C GLN A 122 22.24 29.62 32.74
N VAL A 123 21.91 28.35 32.97
CA VAL A 123 22.82 27.23 32.67
C VAL A 123 23.05 27.13 31.16
N ALA A 124 22.01 27.25 30.33
CA ALA A 124 22.16 27.29 28.88
C ALA A 124 23.11 28.41 28.41
N ARG A 125 23.04 29.60 29.02
CA ARG A 125 24.00 30.70 28.76
C ARG A 125 25.43 30.36 29.16
N GLN A 126 25.64 29.63 30.25
CA GLN A 126 26.98 29.16 30.65
C GLN A 126 27.58 28.18 29.63
N HIS A 127 26.74 27.44 28.91
CA HIS A 127 27.13 26.58 27.79
C HIS A 127 27.15 27.31 26.44
N GLY A 128 27.08 28.64 26.44
CA GLY A 128 27.21 29.46 25.23
C GLY A 128 25.96 29.49 24.35
N ILE A 129 24.77 29.27 24.92
CA ILE A 129 23.49 29.36 24.23
C ILE A 129 22.82 30.67 24.60
N THR A 130 22.56 31.50 23.58
CA THR A 130 21.93 32.80 23.74
C THR A 130 20.43 32.70 23.98
N ASP A 131 19.83 33.72 24.61
CA ASP A 131 18.36 33.82 24.75
C ASP A 131 17.66 33.85 23.38
N ALA A 132 18.33 34.41 22.38
CA ALA A 132 17.89 34.39 20.99
C ALA A 132 17.82 32.94 20.47
N GLU A 133 18.89 32.16 20.59
CA GLU A 133 18.89 30.73 20.23
C GLU A 133 17.79 29.96 20.99
N MET A 134 17.68 30.10 22.31
CA MET A 134 16.63 29.43 23.12
C MET A 134 15.20 29.80 22.72
N ASN A 135 14.97 31.03 22.24
CA ASN A 135 13.68 31.47 21.71
C ASN A 135 13.49 31.11 20.21
N GLY A 136 14.46 30.42 19.61
CA GLY A 136 14.49 30.01 18.19
C GLY A 136 14.87 31.12 17.22
N GLN A 137 15.49 32.20 17.71
CA GLN A 137 16.03 33.35 16.99
C GLN A 137 17.58 33.31 16.91
N GLY A 138 18.19 32.12 16.86
CA GLY A 138 19.63 32.02 16.60
C GLY A 138 20.00 32.64 15.25
N PRO A 139 21.28 32.97 15.00
CA PRO A 139 21.71 33.51 13.72
C PRO A 139 21.38 32.49 12.64
N SER A 140 20.27 32.73 11.93
CA SER A 140 20.00 32.04 10.69
C SER A 140 21.16 32.39 9.76
N THR A 141 21.98 31.39 9.50
CA THR A 141 22.81 31.45 8.30
C THR A 141 21.90 31.09 7.14
N ALA A 142 22.05 31.76 6.00
CA ALA A 142 21.32 31.41 4.78
C ALA A 142 21.40 29.90 4.46
N ALA A 143 22.49 29.23 4.86
CA ALA A 143 22.66 27.78 4.75
C ALA A 143 21.71 26.97 5.66
N ALA A 144 21.49 27.41 6.90
CA ALA A 144 20.55 26.74 7.82
C ALA A 144 19.09 26.91 7.37
N ASP A 145 18.71 28.10 6.90
CA ASP A 145 17.38 28.34 6.32
C ASP A 145 17.15 27.51 5.05
N GLN A 146 18.15 27.44 4.18
CA GLN A 146 18.08 26.62 2.98
C GLN A 146 17.91 25.13 3.34
N LYS A 147 18.68 24.62 4.31
CA LYS A 147 18.56 23.23 4.77
C LYS A 147 17.18 22.93 5.36
N ASN A 148 16.62 23.86 6.14
CA ASN A 148 15.27 23.71 6.67
C ASN A 148 14.22 23.72 5.55
N ALA A 149 14.34 24.63 4.58
CA ALA A 149 13.45 24.67 3.43
C ALA A 149 13.51 23.39 2.59
N ASP A 150 14.69 22.82 2.38
CA ASP A 150 14.85 21.56 1.65
C ASP A 150 14.26 20.37 2.43
N ARG A 151 14.42 20.36 3.75
CA ARG A 151 13.76 19.39 4.61
C ARG A 151 12.24 19.50 4.59
N ASP A 152 11.69 20.71 4.65
CA ASP A 152 10.24 20.92 4.59
C ASP A 152 9.65 20.45 3.25
N ARG A 153 10.38 20.64 2.15
CA ARG A 153 10.01 20.07 0.84
C ARG A 153 10.00 18.54 0.86
N LEU A 154 10.98 17.90 1.50
CA LEU A 154 10.99 16.45 1.65
C LEU A 154 9.79 15.94 2.46
N VAL A 155 9.50 16.57 3.59
CA VAL A 155 8.35 16.20 4.44
C VAL A 155 7.05 16.31 3.65
N ASN A 156 6.83 17.44 2.96
CA ASN A 156 5.66 17.61 2.09
C ASN A 156 5.60 16.54 0.99
N THR A 157 6.74 16.12 0.43
CA THR A 157 6.79 15.07 -0.59
C THR A 157 6.42 13.70 -0.02
N VAL A 158 6.90 13.37 1.17
CA VAL A 158 6.51 12.14 1.90
C VAL A 158 5.03 12.14 2.22
N ASP A 159 4.48 13.27 2.69
CA ASP A 159 3.05 13.39 2.96
C ASP A 159 2.22 13.16 1.68
N LYS A 160 2.65 13.69 0.53
CA LYS A 160 2.00 13.40 -0.77
C LYS A 160 2.13 11.95 -1.22
N GLY A 161 3.27 11.31 -0.94
CA GLY A 161 3.45 9.88 -1.18
C GLY A 161 2.53 9.03 -0.31
N ALA A 162 2.36 9.39 0.97
CA ALA A 162 1.45 8.74 1.90
C ALA A 162 -0.03 8.91 1.50
N GLU A 163 -0.44 10.11 1.07
CA GLU A 163 -1.78 10.40 0.53
C GLU A 163 -2.07 9.54 -0.71
N MET A 164 -1.13 9.47 -1.65
CA MET A 164 -1.21 8.60 -2.83
C MET A 164 -1.36 7.13 -2.41
N SER A 165 -0.50 6.65 -1.51
CA SER A 165 -0.46 5.25 -1.10
C SER A 165 -1.69 4.82 -0.28
N SER A 166 -2.26 5.70 0.54
CA SER A 166 -3.44 5.40 1.33
C SER A 166 -4.72 5.37 0.49
N THR A 167 -4.84 6.28 -0.47
CA THR A 167 -5.95 6.30 -1.44
C THR A 167 -5.93 5.06 -2.35
N ALA A 168 -4.72 4.61 -2.71
CA ALA A 168 -4.48 3.43 -3.54
C ALA A 168 -4.94 2.10 -2.94
N VAL A 169 -4.92 1.97 -1.61
CA VAL A 169 -5.33 0.75 -0.88
C VAL A 169 -6.86 0.61 -0.86
N ASN A 170 -7.61 1.66 -1.19
CA ASN A 170 -9.04 1.74 -0.87
C ASN A 170 -10.08 1.49 -1.99
N PRO A 171 -9.83 0.72 -3.08
CA PRO A 171 -10.93 0.21 -3.92
C PRO A 171 -11.49 -1.14 -3.44
N PHE A 172 -10.83 -1.84 -2.49
CA PHE A 172 -11.25 -3.15 -1.98
C PHE A 172 -11.71 -3.15 -0.51
N VAL A 173 -11.50 -2.07 0.24
CA VAL A 173 -11.76 -2.03 1.70
C VAL A 173 -13.07 -1.33 2.05
N GLU A 174 -13.69 -0.57 1.14
CA GLU A 174 -15.10 -0.20 1.31
C GLU A 174 -15.96 -1.46 1.19
N GLY A 175 -16.47 -1.98 2.31
CA GLY A 175 -17.32 -3.17 2.47
C GLY A 175 -18.67 -3.14 1.74
N LYS A 176 -18.75 -2.51 0.58
CA LYS A 176 -19.75 -2.80 -0.44
C LYS A 176 -19.38 -4.17 -0.99
N ALA A 177 -20.25 -5.15 -0.81
CA ALA A 177 -20.11 -6.47 -1.44
C ALA A 177 -19.62 -6.28 -2.88
N PRO A 178 -18.64 -7.05 -3.36
CA PRO A 178 -18.11 -6.91 -4.71
C PRO A 178 -19.31 -6.91 -5.65
N ARG A 179 -19.65 -5.75 -6.22
CA ARG A 179 -20.60 -5.71 -7.32
C ARG A 179 -20.03 -6.69 -8.33
N PRO A 180 -20.84 -7.63 -8.88
CA PRO A 180 -20.34 -8.53 -9.91
C PRO A 180 -19.58 -7.67 -10.90
N THR A 181 -18.30 -7.95 -10.99
CA THR A 181 -17.41 -7.13 -11.78
C THR A 181 -17.90 -7.21 -13.21
N TYR A 182 -17.62 -6.20 -14.03
CA TYR A 182 -17.94 -6.31 -15.44
C TYR A 182 -17.37 -7.62 -16.04
N ALA A 183 -16.22 -8.10 -15.55
CA ALA A 183 -15.66 -9.39 -15.89
C ALA A 183 -16.59 -10.58 -15.59
N ASP A 184 -17.23 -10.62 -14.41
CA ASP A 184 -18.23 -11.66 -14.09
C ASP A 184 -19.42 -11.63 -15.07
N SER A 185 -19.81 -10.44 -15.53
CA SER A 185 -20.86 -10.27 -16.54
C SER A 185 -20.41 -10.68 -17.96
N VAL A 186 -19.12 -10.56 -18.28
CA VAL A 186 -18.54 -11.00 -19.55
C VAL A 186 -18.54 -12.52 -19.62
N ASP A 187 -17.98 -13.18 -18.61
CA ASP A 187 -17.92 -14.64 -18.56
C ASP A 187 -19.31 -15.25 -18.57
N PHE A 188 -20.28 -14.65 -17.87
CA PHE A 188 -21.67 -15.07 -17.92
C PHE A 188 -22.27 -14.97 -19.33
N ARG A 189 -22.05 -13.86 -20.05
CA ARG A 189 -22.56 -13.69 -21.43
C ARG A 189 -21.93 -14.68 -22.40
N HIS A 190 -20.63 -14.92 -22.29
CA HIS A 190 -19.94 -15.93 -23.09
C HIS A 190 -20.43 -17.33 -22.77
N ARG A 191 -20.59 -17.69 -21.49
CA ARG A 191 -21.14 -18.98 -21.08
C ARG A 191 -22.52 -19.23 -21.68
N ARG A 192 -23.40 -18.23 -21.70
CA ARG A 192 -24.73 -18.35 -22.32
C ARG A 192 -24.68 -18.66 -23.82
N VAL A 193 -23.69 -18.13 -24.55
CA VAL A 193 -23.50 -18.47 -25.97
C VAL A 193 -23.05 -19.93 -26.11
N GLY A 194 -22.15 -20.40 -25.23
CA GLY A 194 -21.74 -21.80 -25.18
C GLY A 194 -22.90 -22.76 -24.84
N GLU A 195 -23.70 -22.43 -23.82
CA GLU A 195 -24.90 -23.19 -23.45
C GLU A 195 -25.92 -23.25 -24.58
N TRP A 196 -26.11 -22.13 -25.30
CA TRP A 196 -26.94 -22.08 -26.50
C TRP A 196 -26.38 -23.00 -27.60
N GLN A 197 -25.08 -22.91 -27.89
CA GLN A 197 -24.41 -23.73 -28.89
C GLN A 197 -24.60 -25.23 -28.61
N GLU A 198 -24.35 -25.66 -27.37
CA GLU A 198 -24.55 -27.06 -26.96
C GLU A 198 -25.99 -27.50 -27.11
N THR A 199 -26.94 -26.63 -26.74
CA THR A 199 -28.37 -26.92 -26.84
C THR A 199 -28.81 -27.09 -28.29
N GLU A 200 -28.33 -26.24 -29.21
CA GLU A 200 -28.63 -26.35 -30.63
C GLU A 200 -28.00 -27.61 -31.26
N ILE A 201 -26.75 -27.95 -30.89
CA ILE A 201 -26.09 -29.17 -31.38
C ILE A 201 -26.86 -30.42 -30.95
N LYS A 202 -27.39 -30.46 -29.72
CA LYS A 202 -28.19 -31.60 -29.21
C LYS A 202 -29.51 -31.80 -29.95
N LYS A 203 -30.07 -30.76 -30.58
CA LYS A 203 -31.31 -30.83 -31.38
C LYS A 203 -31.10 -31.41 -32.77
N LEU A 204 -29.86 -31.50 -33.24
CA LEU A 204 -29.57 -31.95 -34.58
C LEU A 204 -29.91 -33.44 -34.75
N PRO A 205 -30.43 -33.83 -35.93
CA PRO A 205 -30.65 -35.24 -36.22
C PRO A 205 -29.32 -36.00 -36.20
N ILE A 206 -29.36 -37.18 -35.61
CA ILE A 206 -28.23 -38.10 -35.59
C ILE A 206 -28.19 -38.81 -36.95
N VAL A 207 -27.03 -38.76 -37.60
CA VAL A 207 -26.77 -39.45 -38.86
C VAL A 207 -25.89 -40.66 -38.56
N GLU A 208 -26.35 -41.84 -38.96
CA GLU A 208 -25.54 -43.06 -38.89
C GLU A 208 -24.50 -43.06 -40.00
N ARG A 209 -23.22 -43.19 -39.63
CA ARG A 209 -22.10 -43.24 -40.57
C ARG A 209 -21.31 -44.52 -40.37
N ASN A 210 -21.83 -45.65 -40.88
CA ASN A 210 -21.18 -46.97 -40.88
C ASN A 210 -20.30 -47.21 -39.63
N GLU A 211 -19.02 -47.59 -39.83
CA GLU A 211 -18.06 -47.93 -38.76
C GLU A 211 -17.67 -46.77 -37.82
N ALA A 212 -18.08 -45.52 -38.11
CA ALA A 212 -17.74 -44.38 -37.27
C ALA A 212 -18.67 -44.24 -36.07
N GLY A 213 -19.89 -44.80 -36.14
CA GLY A 213 -20.95 -44.60 -35.14
C GLY A 213 -21.92 -43.48 -35.51
N SER A 214 -22.88 -43.23 -34.63
CA SER A 214 -23.97 -42.28 -34.83
C SER A 214 -23.62 -40.92 -34.23
N PHE A 215 -23.53 -39.87 -35.06
CA PHE A 215 -23.21 -38.50 -34.62
C PHE A 215 -24.19 -37.48 -35.20
N PRO A 216 -24.36 -36.31 -34.54
CA PRO A 216 -25.04 -35.17 -35.16
C PRO A 216 -24.45 -34.83 -36.52
N ASP A 217 -25.30 -34.41 -37.47
CA ASP A 217 -24.89 -33.99 -38.81
C ASP A 217 -23.69 -33.00 -38.77
N PRO A 218 -22.48 -33.41 -39.24
CA PRO A 218 -21.28 -32.60 -39.12
C PRO A 218 -21.32 -31.27 -39.89
N ALA A 219 -22.18 -31.14 -40.91
CA ALA A 219 -22.35 -29.87 -41.61
C ALA A 219 -23.12 -28.87 -40.74
N LYS A 220 -24.20 -29.34 -40.10
CA LYS A 220 -25.02 -28.50 -39.22
C LYS A 220 -24.32 -28.14 -37.92
N VAL A 221 -23.54 -29.06 -37.33
CA VAL A 221 -22.70 -28.76 -36.16
C VAL A 221 -21.75 -27.60 -36.47
N ARG A 222 -21.07 -27.66 -37.61
CA ARG A 222 -20.14 -26.60 -38.03
C ARG A 222 -20.82 -25.26 -38.27
N GLU A 223 -22.04 -25.25 -38.82
CA GLU A 223 -22.81 -24.02 -38.97
C GLU A 223 -23.14 -23.39 -37.61
N ILE A 224 -23.59 -24.20 -36.64
CA ILE A 224 -23.85 -23.73 -35.26
C ILE A 224 -22.56 -23.20 -34.61
N GLU A 225 -21.42 -23.87 -34.79
CA GLU A 225 -20.11 -23.41 -34.29
C GLU A 225 -19.71 -22.05 -34.89
N ARG A 226 -19.96 -21.84 -36.18
CA ARG A 226 -19.71 -20.54 -36.83
C ARG A 226 -20.61 -19.44 -36.26
N GLN A 227 -21.89 -19.75 -36.04
CA GLN A 227 -22.84 -18.80 -35.44
C GLN A 227 -22.45 -18.45 -34.00
N ALA A 228 -22.10 -19.45 -33.17
CA ALA A 228 -21.63 -19.24 -31.80
C ALA A 228 -20.36 -18.37 -31.79
N THR A 229 -19.39 -18.69 -32.65
CA THR A 229 -18.16 -17.89 -32.79
C THR A 229 -18.44 -16.46 -33.21
N ALA A 230 -19.37 -16.24 -34.13
CA ALA A 230 -19.79 -14.89 -34.53
C ALA A 230 -20.46 -14.13 -33.38
N GLN A 231 -21.26 -14.79 -32.54
CA GLN A 231 -21.85 -14.20 -31.34
C GLN A 231 -20.78 -13.83 -30.30
N HIS A 232 -19.83 -14.73 -30.03
CA HIS A 232 -18.70 -14.43 -29.15
C HIS A 232 -17.87 -13.25 -29.63
N LEU A 233 -17.60 -13.14 -30.93
CA LEU A 233 -16.88 -11.99 -31.49
C LEU A 233 -17.66 -10.67 -31.34
N LYS A 234 -18.99 -10.70 -31.46
CA LYS A 234 -19.83 -9.52 -31.19
C LYS A 234 -19.74 -9.10 -29.72
N LEU A 235 -19.77 -10.06 -28.79
CA LEU A 235 -19.59 -9.79 -27.36
C LEU A 235 -18.20 -9.20 -27.09
N VAL A 236 -17.14 -9.83 -27.60
CA VAL A 236 -15.75 -9.33 -27.47
C VAL A 236 -15.60 -7.91 -27.99
N ALA A 237 -16.20 -7.56 -29.13
CA ALA A 237 -16.13 -6.21 -29.68
C ALA A 237 -16.78 -5.17 -28.74
N ALA A 238 -17.93 -5.52 -28.15
CA ALA A 238 -18.58 -4.68 -27.15
C ALA A 238 -17.73 -4.56 -25.87
N ASP A 239 -17.13 -5.67 -25.44
CA ASP A 239 -16.34 -5.74 -24.22
C ASP A 239 -15.03 -4.97 -24.36
N LEU A 240 -14.33 -5.07 -25.50
CA LEU A 240 -13.15 -4.27 -25.81
C LEU A 240 -13.46 -2.77 -25.80
N LYS A 241 -14.63 -2.36 -26.30
CA LYS A 241 -15.06 -0.95 -26.23
C LYS A 241 -15.27 -0.50 -24.77
N TYR A 242 -15.87 -1.34 -23.95
CA TYR A 242 -16.01 -1.08 -22.52
C TYR A 242 -14.64 -0.99 -21.83
N TYR A 243 -13.76 -1.98 -22.04
CA TYR A 243 -12.42 -2.01 -21.45
C TYR A 243 -11.57 -0.82 -21.89
N ALA A 244 -11.69 -0.36 -23.13
CA ALA A 244 -11.02 0.86 -23.59
C ALA A 244 -11.49 2.08 -22.81
N ALA A 245 -12.80 2.23 -22.56
CA ALA A 245 -13.35 3.33 -21.78
C ALA A 245 -12.94 3.25 -20.29
N ASP A 246 -13.05 2.08 -19.66
CA ASP A 246 -12.62 1.83 -18.29
C ASP A 246 -11.11 2.11 -18.12
N TRP A 247 -10.29 1.62 -19.04
CA TRP A 247 -8.85 1.84 -19.02
C TRP A 247 -8.51 3.34 -19.11
N GLN A 248 -9.17 4.09 -20.00
CA GLN A 248 -8.96 5.53 -20.10
C GLN A 248 -9.40 6.27 -18.84
N GLN A 249 -10.51 5.85 -18.22
CA GLN A 249 -10.94 6.39 -16.94
C GLN A 249 -9.90 6.11 -15.84
N LYS A 250 -9.47 4.87 -15.68
CA LYS A 250 -8.47 4.48 -14.68
C LYS A 250 -7.12 5.16 -14.91
N LYS A 251 -6.72 5.35 -16.16
CA LYS A 251 -5.54 6.16 -16.51
C LYS A 251 -5.68 7.61 -16.04
N ARG A 252 -6.85 8.24 -16.22
CA ARG A 252 -7.10 9.61 -15.74
C ARG A 252 -7.06 9.68 -14.21
N GLU A 253 -7.76 8.76 -13.53
CA GLU A 253 -7.77 8.66 -12.07
C GLU A 253 -6.36 8.47 -11.52
N LEU A 254 -5.58 7.54 -12.11
CA LEU A 254 -4.20 7.31 -11.69
C LEU A 254 -3.33 8.55 -11.91
N LYS A 255 -3.46 9.22 -13.07
CA LYS A 255 -2.71 10.46 -13.33
C LYS A 255 -3.01 11.54 -12.29
N GLN A 256 -4.28 11.72 -11.93
CA GLN A 256 -4.69 12.68 -10.90
C GLN A 256 -4.14 12.30 -9.52
N LEU A 257 -4.13 11.01 -9.20
CA LEU A 257 -3.63 10.49 -7.93
C LEU A 257 -2.10 10.68 -7.77
N VAL A 258 -1.33 10.43 -8.85
CA VAL A 258 0.15 10.46 -8.78
C VAL A 258 0.76 11.82 -9.07
N ALA A 259 0.02 12.73 -9.73
CA ALA A 259 0.55 14.04 -10.13
C ALA A 259 1.07 14.88 -8.95
N PRO A 260 0.34 15.04 -7.81
CA PRO A 260 0.83 15.84 -6.69
C PRO A 260 2.14 15.31 -6.09
N PHE A 261 2.27 13.97 -6.02
CA PHE A 261 3.50 13.33 -5.54
C PHE A 261 4.68 13.59 -6.50
N ASN A 262 4.48 13.41 -7.80
CA ASN A 262 5.53 13.65 -8.79
C ASN A 262 5.97 15.12 -8.84
N GLU A 263 5.03 16.06 -8.73
CA GLU A 263 5.35 17.49 -8.66
C GLU A 263 6.13 17.84 -7.38
N ALA A 264 5.75 17.27 -6.24
CA ALA A 264 6.47 17.46 -4.98
C ALA A 264 7.89 16.86 -5.06
N LEU A 265 8.00 15.66 -5.61
CA LEU A 265 9.28 14.96 -5.77
C LEU A 265 10.25 15.73 -6.66
N ALA A 266 9.76 16.27 -7.79
CA ALA A 266 10.58 17.11 -8.68
C ALA A 266 11.08 18.38 -7.97
N LYS A 267 10.28 18.98 -7.10
CA LYS A 267 10.66 20.18 -6.31
C LYS A 267 11.60 19.87 -5.15
N ALA A 268 11.58 18.65 -4.63
CA ALA A 268 12.39 18.23 -3.48
C ALA A 268 13.87 18.02 -3.80
N ARG A 269 14.30 18.17 -5.06
CA ARG A 269 15.69 17.94 -5.52
C ARG A 269 16.24 16.60 -5.03
N PHE A 270 15.38 15.58 -5.09
CA PHE A 270 15.69 14.23 -4.65
C PHE A 270 17.00 13.72 -5.30
N GLY A 271 17.97 13.32 -4.48
CA GLY A 271 19.28 12.84 -4.94
C GLY A 271 20.42 13.86 -4.91
N GLU A 272 20.14 15.16 -4.71
CA GLU A 272 21.17 16.19 -4.56
C GLU A 272 21.42 16.51 -3.08
N GLY A 273 22.53 16.02 -2.51
CA GLY A 273 23.07 16.53 -1.25
C GLY A 273 22.55 15.90 0.06
N PHE A 274 21.77 14.82 -0.01
CA PHE A 274 21.34 14.09 1.19
C PHE A 274 22.49 13.22 1.74
N THR A 275 23.08 13.65 2.86
CA THR A 275 24.12 12.89 3.58
C THR A 275 23.48 11.91 4.56
N GLU A 276 24.12 10.75 4.75
CA GLU A 276 23.62 9.65 5.59
C GLU A 276 23.18 10.13 6.99
N GLY A 277 21.94 9.80 7.37
CA GLY A 277 21.32 10.23 8.63
C GLY A 277 19.79 10.22 8.57
N ALA A 278 19.14 11.14 9.29
CA ALA A 278 17.67 11.27 9.33
C ALA A 278 17.03 11.51 7.94
N GLU A 279 17.80 12.04 6.98
CA GLU A 279 17.38 12.21 5.59
C GLU A 279 17.27 10.88 4.82
N GLY A 280 18.02 9.86 5.23
CA GLY A 280 18.00 8.53 4.60
C GLY A 280 16.66 7.79 4.75
N GLU A 281 15.94 8.02 5.85
CA GLU A 281 14.61 7.43 6.05
C GLU A 281 13.57 8.06 5.12
N PHE A 282 13.66 9.38 4.86
CA PHE A 282 12.83 10.02 3.84
C PHE A 282 13.12 9.43 2.46
N VAL A 283 14.39 9.21 2.12
CA VAL A 283 14.77 8.61 0.84
C VAL A 283 14.17 7.21 0.66
N LYS A 284 14.26 6.35 1.68
CA LYS A 284 13.63 5.03 1.66
C LYS A 284 12.12 5.10 1.48
N ALA A 285 11.45 6.01 2.20
CA ALA A 285 10.01 6.21 2.09
C ALA A 285 9.61 6.64 0.67
N LEU A 286 10.31 7.63 0.10
CA LEU A 286 10.08 8.12 -1.26
C LEU A 286 10.27 7.03 -2.31
N ALA A 287 11.32 6.21 -2.19
CA ALA A 287 11.53 5.05 -3.06
C ALA A 287 10.37 4.03 -2.95
N GLY A 288 9.87 3.80 -1.74
CA GLY A 288 8.68 2.98 -1.50
C GLY A 288 7.45 3.51 -2.25
N TYR A 289 7.19 4.81 -2.18
CA TYR A 289 6.07 5.44 -2.91
C TYR A 289 6.24 5.39 -4.43
N GLN A 290 7.46 5.57 -4.95
CA GLN A 290 7.73 5.36 -6.38
C GLN A 290 7.43 3.92 -6.82
N SER A 291 7.80 2.92 -6.00
CA SER A 291 7.44 1.52 -6.26
C SER A 291 5.91 1.33 -6.33
N THR A 292 5.16 1.93 -5.40
CA THR A 292 3.69 1.91 -5.43
C THR A 292 3.13 2.51 -6.73
N MET A 293 3.68 3.63 -7.20
CA MET A 293 3.32 4.21 -8.50
C MET A 293 3.54 3.23 -9.66
N PHE A 294 4.69 2.54 -9.69
CA PHE A 294 4.96 1.53 -10.73
C PHE A 294 4.00 0.34 -10.67
N GLN A 295 3.61 -0.10 -9.47
CA GLN A 295 2.61 -1.15 -9.31
C GLN A 295 1.25 -0.75 -9.89
N HIS A 296 0.85 0.52 -9.77
CA HIS A 296 -0.36 1.01 -10.41
C HIS A 296 -0.29 1.00 -11.95
N VAL A 297 0.85 1.40 -12.51
CA VAL A 297 1.07 1.33 -13.97
C VAL A 297 1.07 -0.12 -14.45
N ALA A 298 1.72 -1.02 -13.72
CA ALA A 298 1.70 -2.45 -14.03
C ALA A 298 0.27 -3.02 -13.98
N SER A 299 -0.55 -2.62 -13.02
CA SER A 299 -1.97 -3.02 -12.94
C SER A 299 -2.78 -2.55 -14.15
N LEU A 300 -2.59 -1.31 -14.62
CA LEU A 300 -3.20 -0.82 -15.86
C LEU A 300 -2.74 -1.60 -17.09
N ASN A 301 -1.46 -1.97 -17.16
CA ASN A 301 -0.92 -2.76 -18.26
C ASN A 301 -1.50 -4.18 -18.28
N ASN A 302 -1.53 -4.85 -17.12
CA ASN A 302 -2.11 -6.19 -16.99
C ASN A 302 -3.58 -6.22 -17.40
N ARG A 303 -4.37 -5.20 -17.03
CA ARG A 303 -5.76 -5.06 -17.49
C ARG A 303 -5.86 -4.97 -19.00
N SER A 304 -4.99 -4.19 -19.64
CA SER A 304 -4.95 -4.06 -21.09
C SER A 304 -4.58 -5.39 -21.76
N GLN A 305 -3.53 -6.06 -21.26
CA GLN A 305 -3.08 -7.36 -21.79
C GLN A 305 -4.20 -8.41 -21.69
N ASN A 306 -4.83 -8.55 -20.52
CA ASN A 306 -5.92 -9.50 -20.32
C ASN A 306 -7.08 -9.29 -21.30
N ALA A 307 -7.48 -8.04 -21.56
CA ALA A 307 -8.54 -7.73 -22.51
C ALA A 307 -8.17 -8.13 -23.96
N HIS A 308 -6.91 -7.90 -24.37
CA HIS A 308 -6.45 -8.28 -25.72
C HIS A 308 -6.27 -9.79 -25.87
N GLU A 309 -5.69 -10.47 -24.88
CA GLU A 309 -5.54 -11.92 -24.89
C GLU A 309 -6.90 -12.61 -24.96
N TYR A 310 -7.88 -12.13 -24.18
CA TYR A 310 -9.24 -12.62 -24.22
C TYR A 310 -9.87 -12.49 -25.62
N ALA A 311 -9.73 -11.31 -26.24
CA ALA A 311 -10.23 -11.07 -27.59
C ALA A 311 -9.53 -11.94 -28.65
N ALA A 312 -8.21 -12.10 -28.53
CA ALA A 312 -7.41 -12.88 -29.46
C ALA A 312 -7.83 -14.35 -29.51
N ARG A 313 -8.20 -14.95 -28.37
CA ARG A 313 -8.69 -16.35 -28.31
C ARG A 313 -9.87 -16.60 -29.25
N TRP A 314 -10.86 -15.72 -29.23
CA TRP A 314 -12.06 -15.84 -30.08
C TRP A 314 -11.76 -15.59 -31.56
N TYR A 315 -10.84 -14.67 -31.86
CA TYR A 315 -10.39 -14.44 -33.23
C TYR A 315 -9.64 -15.64 -33.81
N VAL A 316 -8.74 -16.25 -33.02
CA VAL A 316 -8.04 -17.49 -33.42
C VAL A 316 -9.02 -18.64 -33.65
N ASN A 317 -10.07 -18.77 -32.82
CA ASN A 317 -11.11 -19.78 -33.02
C ASN A 317 -11.82 -19.59 -34.37
N LYS A 318 -12.20 -18.35 -34.71
CA LYS A 318 -12.78 -18.03 -36.03
C LYS A 318 -11.86 -18.47 -37.18
N LEU A 319 -10.58 -18.08 -37.15
CA LEU A 319 -9.63 -18.43 -38.21
C LEU A 319 -9.46 -19.95 -38.35
N THR A 320 -9.49 -20.67 -37.23
CA THR A 320 -9.41 -22.13 -37.20
C THR A 320 -10.61 -22.75 -37.92
N LEU A 321 -11.83 -22.31 -37.59
CA LEU A 321 -13.06 -22.79 -38.25
C LEU A 321 -13.08 -22.46 -39.75
N GLU A 322 -12.63 -21.27 -40.14
CA GLU A 322 -12.54 -20.87 -41.56
C GLU A 322 -11.56 -21.74 -42.34
N LYS A 323 -10.40 -22.06 -41.74
CA LYS A 323 -9.40 -22.96 -42.34
C LYS A 323 -9.93 -24.38 -42.48
N GLU A 324 -10.60 -24.91 -41.47
CA GLU A 324 -11.22 -26.23 -41.51
C GLU A 324 -12.32 -26.33 -42.57
N HIS A 325 -13.12 -25.26 -42.71
CA HIS A 325 -14.13 -25.16 -43.77
C HIS A 325 -13.48 -25.22 -45.15
N ALA A 326 -12.48 -24.36 -45.41
CA ALA A 326 -11.76 -24.32 -46.68
C ALA A 326 -11.13 -25.68 -47.04
N ALA A 327 -10.51 -26.36 -46.08
CA ALA A 327 -9.93 -27.69 -46.28
C ALA A 327 -10.99 -28.75 -46.62
N SER A 328 -12.20 -28.63 -46.07
CA SER A 328 -13.29 -29.55 -46.37
C SER A 328 -13.93 -29.31 -47.74
N SER A 329 -13.97 -28.05 -48.21
CA SER A 329 -14.48 -27.70 -49.54
C SER A 329 -13.55 -28.11 -50.69
N GLN A 330 -12.25 -28.27 -50.41
CA GLN A 330 -11.25 -28.66 -51.41
C GLN A 330 -11.08 -30.19 -51.57
N ARG A 331 -11.64 -31.01 -50.68
CA ARG A 331 -11.58 -32.47 -50.84
C ARG A 331 -12.54 -32.89 -51.94
N ASN A 332 -11.98 -33.45 -53.01
CA ASN A 332 -12.78 -34.08 -54.06
C ASN A 332 -13.63 -35.21 -53.45
N PRO A 333 -14.93 -35.29 -53.76
CA PRO A 333 -15.80 -36.35 -53.26
C PRO A 333 -15.33 -37.76 -53.67
N SER A 334 -14.48 -37.87 -54.70
CA SER A 334 -13.85 -39.13 -55.14
C SER A 334 -12.73 -39.65 -54.23
N ASP A 335 -12.16 -38.81 -53.35
CA ASP A 335 -11.07 -39.20 -52.42
C ASP A 335 -11.58 -39.75 -51.07
N ALA A 336 -12.90 -39.98 -50.94
CA ALA A 336 -13.55 -40.39 -49.70
C ALA A 336 -13.26 -41.84 -49.26
N SER A 337 -12.52 -42.62 -50.04
CA SER A 337 -12.14 -44.01 -49.71
C SER A 337 -10.86 -44.15 -48.90
N ALA A 338 -10.13 -43.05 -48.62
CA ALA A 338 -8.95 -43.11 -47.75
C ALA A 338 -9.36 -43.11 -46.26
N PRO A 339 -8.79 -43.99 -45.42
CA PRO A 339 -9.22 -44.19 -44.04
C PRO A 339 -9.06 -42.89 -43.23
N THR A 340 -10.22 -42.32 -42.87
CA THR A 340 -10.35 -41.11 -42.07
C THR A 340 -9.68 -41.26 -40.71
N ARG A 341 -8.73 -40.34 -40.41
CA ARG A 341 -8.18 -40.15 -39.06
C ARG A 341 -9.31 -39.90 -38.06
N LYS A 342 -9.60 -40.89 -37.20
CA LYS A 342 -10.52 -40.84 -36.04
C LYS A 342 -10.25 -39.68 -35.05
N ASN A 343 -9.19 -38.89 -35.24
CA ASN A 343 -8.72 -37.88 -34.30
C ASN A 343 -9.38 -36.49 -34.47
N GLY A 344 -10.04 -36.20 -35.59
CA GLY A 344 -10.63 -34.88 -35.84
C GLY A 344 -11.76 -34.52 -34.88
N LEU A 345 -12.80 -35.36 -34.83
CA LEU A 345 -14.01 -35.13 -34.03
C LEU A 345 -13.74 -35.17 -32.52
N LYS A 346 -12.87 -36.09 -32.09
CA LYS A 346 -12.45 -36.20 -30.67
C LYS A 346 -11.74 -34.93 -30.21
N SER A 347 -10.92 -34.32 -31.06
CA SER A 347 -10.23 -33.05 -30.74
C SER A 347 -11.15 -31.84 -30.63
N VAL A 348 -12.33 -31.87 -31.27
CA VAL A 348 -13.33 -30.79 -31.19
C VAL A 348 -14.13 -30.92 -29.89
N ILE A 349 -14.58 -32.13 -29.57
CA ILE A 349 -15.27 -32.43 -28.31
C ILE A 349 -14.34 -32.21 -27.10
N ASP A 350 -13.07 -32.59 -27.19
CA ASP A 350 -12.08 -32.37 -26.12
C ASP A 350 -11.68 -30.88 -25.98
N ARG A 351 -11.82 -30.08 -27.04
CA ARG A 351 -11.66 -28.61 -26.98
C ARG A 351 -12.87 -27.93 -26.36
N ALA A 352 -14.09 -28.38 -26.67
CA ALA A 352 -15.32 -27.89 -26.05
C ALA A 352 -15.38 -28.17 -24.55
N LYS A 353 -14.73 -29.25 -24.07
CA LYS A 353 -14.62 -29.57 -22.63
C LYS A 353 -13.52 -28.83 -21.86
N LYS A 354 -12.60 -28.16 -22.57
CA LYS A 354 -11.46 -27.42 -21.99
C LYS A 354 -11.66 -25.91 -21.96
N LEU A 355 -12.65 -25.41 -22.69
CA LEU A 355 -13.20 -24.05 -22.57
C LEU A 355 -14.29 -24.07 -21.50
#